data_AF-A0A660Q6Z0-F1
#
_entry.id   AF-A0A660Q6Z0-F1
#
_cell.length_a   1.000
_cell.length_b   1.000
_cell.length_c   1.000
_cell.angle_alpha   90.00
_cell.angle_beta   90.00
_cell.angle_gamma   90.00
#
_symmetry.space_group_name_H-M   'P 1'
#
loop_
_entity.id
_entity.type
_entity.pdbx_description
1 polymer ?
#
loop_
_entity_poly.entity_id
_entity_poly.type
_entity_poly.pdbx_seq_one_letter_code
_entity_poly.pdbx_strand_id
1 'polypeptide(L)'
;MFKIVVFLGIVISLAVVLNLLHSIRLSARSRGQEILQHRLLGAGKFFISIPYILEGLFYSLAAAAAGWLINFYAFERLTFRDFEIIFPDPTDIVYFCAAAGLIGLFGGYAGIRRSLR
;
A
#
# COMPACT_ATOMS: atom_id res chain seq x y z
N MET A 1 27.51 -8.13 -3.45
CA MET A 1 26.25 -7.96 -4.21
C MET A 1 25.02 -8.05 -3.31
N PHE A 2 24.87 -9.11 -2.51
CA PHE A 2 23.68 -9.33 -1.65
C PHE A 2 23.33 -8.15 -0.71
N LYS A 3 24.32 -7.51 -0.07
CA LYS A 3 24.10 -6.34 0.81
C LYS A 3 23.46 -5.15 0.08
N ILE A 4 23.78 -4.93 -1.19
CA ILE A 4 23.25 -3.83 -1.99
C ILE A 4 21.78 -4.10 -2.32
N VAL A 5 21.44 -5.34 -2.69
CA VAL A 5 20.06 -5.74 -3.00
C VAL A 5 19.15 -5.59 -1.78
N VAL A 6 19.60 -6.06 -0.62
CA VAL A 6 18.85 -5.92 0.65
C VAL A 6 18.66 -4.45 1.01
N PHE A 7 19.72 -3.64 0.91
CA PHE A 7 19.64 -2.21 1.19
C PHE A 7 18.65 -1.50 0.25
N LEU A 8 18.73 -1.77 -1.05
CA LEU A 8 17.84 -1.18 -2.05
C LEU A 8 16.38 -1.60 -1.79
N GLY A 9 16.14 -2.87 -1.46
CA GLY A 9 14.81 -3.37 -1.11
C GLY A 9 14.22 -2.67 0.12
N ILE A 10 15.03 -2.43 1.16
CA ILE A 10 14.60 -1.67 2.35
C ILE A 10 14.25 -0.23 1.98
N VAL A 11 15.09 0.44 1.19
CA VAL A 11 14.87 1.83 0.78
C VAL A 11 13.59 1.97 -0.05
N ILE A 12 13.36 1.07 -1.01
CA ILE A 12 12.16 1.06 -1.84
C ILE A 12 10.92 0.80 -0.99
N SER A 13 10.96 -0.18 -0.09
CA SER A 13 9.86 -0.46 0.84
C SER A 13 9.51 0.75 1.70
N LEU A 14 10.52 1.44 2.25
CA LEU A 14 10.34 2.67 3.02
C LEU A 14 9.71 3.77 2.16
N ALA A 15 10.19 3.96 0.93
CA ALA A 15 9.66 4.96 0.01
C ALA A 15 8.17 4.72 -0.31
N VAL A 16 7.76 3.48 -0.52
CA VAL A 16 6.37 3.10 -0.77
C VAL A 16 5.50 3.43 0.45
N VAL A 17 5.94 3.08 1.66
CA VAL A 17 5.19 3.40 2.89
C VAL A 17 5.05 4.91 3.08
N LEU A 18 6.11 5.68 2.85
CA LEU A 18 6.07 7.13 2.94
C LEU A 18 5.14 7.75 1.89
N ASN A 19 5.15 7.23 0.65
CA ASN A 19 4.27 7.68 -0.42
C ASN A 19 2.80 7.42 -0.07
N LEU A 20 2.48 6.23 0.45
CA LEU A 20 1.13 5.88 0.91
C LEU A 20 0.64 6.85 1.99
N LEU A 21 1.47 7.11 3.02
CA LEU A 21 1.15 8.06 4.08
C LEU A 21 0.94 9.48 3.55
N HIS A 22 1.74 9.90 2.57
CA HIS A 22 1.60 11.21 1.95
C HIS A 22 0.29 11.33 1.17
N SER A 23 -0.05 10.32 0.38
CA SER A 23 -1.29 10.27 -0.39
C SER A 23 -2.54 10.37 0.50
N ILE A 24 -2.59 9.59 1.59
CA ILE A 24 -3.69 9.63 2.55
C ILE A 24 -3.80 11.02 3.21
N ARG A 25 -2.69 11.63 3.58
CA ARG A 25 -2.69 12.98 4.18
C ARG A 25 -3.15 14.05 3.19
N LEU A 26 -2.74 13.92 1.93
CA LEU A 26 -3.16 14.83 0.87
C LEU A 26 -4.68 14.72 0.64
N SER A 27 -5.21 13.50 0.57
CA SER A 27 -6.65 13.21 0.47
C SER A 27 -7.42 13.75 1.68
N ALA A 28 -6.93 13.55 2.89
CA ALA A 28 -7.56 14.07 4.10
C ALA A 28 -7.57 15.61 4.14
N ARG A 29 -6.51 16.25 3.63
CA ARG A 29 -6.42 17.72 3.58
C ARG A 29 -7.34 18.31 2.52
N SER A 30 -7.45 17.69 1.34
CA SER A 30 -8.36 18.16 0.29
C SER A 30 -9.82 18.06 0.71
N ARG A 31 -10.17 17.03 1.50
CA ARG A 31 -11.53 16.81 2.05
C ARG A 31 -11.78 17.50 3.39
N GLY A 32 -10.93 18.44 3.80
CA GLY A 32 -11.03 19.09 5.11
C GLY A 32 -12.38 19.76 5.40
N GLN A 33 -13.04 20.32 4.37
CA GLN A 33 -14.37 20.92 4.52
C GLN A 33 -15.48 19.88 4.75
N GLU A 34 -15.44 18.75 4.05
CA GLU A 34 -16.37 17.63 4.26
C GLU A 34 -16.22 17.06 5.68
N ILE A 35 -14.98 16.90 6.15
CA ILE A 35 -14.69 16.44 7.51
C ILE A 35 -15.27 17.39 8.57
N LEU A 36 -15.17 18.72 8.33
CA LEU A 36 -15.73 19.72 9.23
C LEU A 36 -17.26 19.63 9.28
N GLN A 37 -17.92 19.51 8.12
CA GLN A 37 -19.38 19.34 8.04
C GLN A 37 -19.84 18.08 8.77
N HIS A 38 -19.16 16.94 8.56
CA HIS A 38 -19.48 15.71 9.28
C HIS A 38 -19.25 15.85 10.79
N ARG A 39 -18.20 16.57 11.23
CA ARG A 39 -17.96 16.83 12.65
C ARG A 39 -19.05 17.72 13.27
N LEU A 40 -19.57 18.70 12.52
CA LEU A 40 -20.69 19.55 12.97
C LEU A 40 -21.99 18.75 13.14
N LEU A 41 -22.18 17.68 12.36
CA LEU A 41 -23.27 16.72 12.52
C LEU A 41 -23.05 15.70 13.66
N GLY A 42 -21.99 15.86 14.46
CA GLY A 42 -21.67 14.98 15.59
C GLY A 42 -20.92 13.70 15.19
N ALA A 43 -20.36 13.62 13.99
CA ALA A 43 -19.61 12.42 13.58
C ALA A 43 -18.37 12.22 14.45
N GLY A 44 -18.27 11.03 15.05
CA GLY A 44 -17.13 10.62 15.84
C GLY A 44 -15.84 10.49 15.01
N LYS A 45 -14.68 10.63 15.67
CA LYS A 45 -13.35 10.51 15.04
C LYS A 45 -13.16 9.18 14.29
N PHE A 46 -13.80 8.11 14.77
CA PHE A 46 -13.79 6.79 14.12
C PHE A 46 -14.53 6.78 12.78
N PHE A 47 -15.72 7.40 12.72
CA PHE A 47 -16.53 7.46 11.50
C PHE A 47 -15.80 8.19 10.37
N ILE A 48 -15.10 9.27 10.71
CA ILE A 48 -14.26 10.03 9.76
C ILE A 48 -13.04 9.22 9.29
N SER A 49 -12.54 8.28 10.10
CA SER A 49 -11.32 7.52 9.79
C SER A 49 -11.57 6.30 8.88
N ILE A 50 -12.75 5.68 8.95
CA ILE A 50 -13.10 4.49 8.15
C ILE A 50 -12.83 4.65 6.64
N PRO A 51 -13.29 5.72 5.94
CA PRO A 51 -13.12 5.82 4.49
C PRO A 51 -11.64 5.82 4.09
N TYR A 52 -10.78 6.45 4.88
CA TYR A 52 -9.34 6.52 4.62
C TYR A 52 -8.60 5.21 4.94
N ILE A 53 -9.07 4.43 5.92
CA ILE A 53 -8.53 3.09 6.19
C ILE A 53 -8.85 2.17 5.00
N LEU A 54 -10.07 2.25 4.49
CA LEU A 54 -10.48 1.53 3.28
C LEU A 54 -9.66 1.98 2.07
N GLU A 55 -9.46 3.29 1.89
CA GLU A 55 -8.63 3.83 0.81
C GLU A 55 -7.21 3.23 0.85
N GLY A 56 -6.56 3.21 2.02
CA GLY A 56 -5.25 2.59 2.22
C GLY A 56 -5.23 1.08 1.90
N LEU A 57 -6.25 0.35 2.34
CA LEU A 57 -6.41 -1.08 2.05
C LEU A 57 -6.55 -1.32 0.54
N PHE A 58 -7.48 -0.62 -0.13
CA PHE A 58 -7.71 -0.76 -1.57
C PHE A 58 -6.47 -0.42 -2.40
N TYR A 59 -5.76 0.67 -2.07
CA TYR A 59 -4.53 1.03 -2.77
C TYR A 59 -3.47 -0.05 -2.67
N SER A 60 -3.22 -0.56 -1.46
CA SER A 60 -2.21 -1.61 -1.25
C SER A 60 -2.56 -2.94 -1.92
N LEU A 61 -3.84 -3.34 -1.90
CA LEU A 61 -4.31 -4.58 -2.51
C LEU A 61 -4.26 -4.48 -4.04
N ALA A 62 -4.71 -3.35 -4.61
CA ALA A 62 -4.59 -3.08 -6.04
C ALA A 62 -3.12 -3.03 -6.49
N ALA A 63 -2.23 -2.41 -5.70
CA ALA A 63 -0.80 -2.37 -5.99
C ALA A 63 -0.17 -3.78 -5.96
N ALA A 64 -0.57 -4.64 -5.02
CA ALA A 64 -0.10 -6.02 -4.96
C ALA A 64 -0.58 -6.84 -6.17
N ALA A 65 -1.86 -6.71 -6.54
CA ALA A 65 -2.42 -7.38 -7.72
C ALA A 65 -1.75 -6.89 -9.02
N ALA A 66 -1.53 -5.59 -9.15
CA ALA A 66 -0.84 -5.01 -10.31
C ALA A 66 0.63 -5.44 -10.37
N GLY A 67 1.33 -5.44 -9.23
CA GLY A 67 2.72 -5.92 -9.14
C GLY A 67 2.83 -7.38 -9.57
N TRP A 68 1.89 -8.23 -9.16
CA TRP A 68 1.82 -9.62 -9.62
C TRP A 68 1.62 -9.71 -11.14
N LEU A 69 0.65 -8.98 -11.68
CA LEU A 69 0.34 -8.99 -13.11
C LEU A 69 1.55 -8.55 -13.95
N ILE A 70 2.29 -7.54 -13.47
CA ILE A 70 3.53 -7.08 -14.11
C ILE A 70 4.61 -8.17 -14.07
N ASN A 71 4.79 -8.86 -12.93
CA ASN A 71 5.75 -9.97 -12.83
C ASN A 71 5.38 -11.13 -13.76
N PHE A 72 4.10 -11.48 -13.83
CA PHE A 72 3.61 -12.52 -14.74
C PHE A 72 3.87 -12.16 -16.21
N TYR A 73 3.54 -10.93 -16.61
CA TYR A 73 3.79 -10.45 -17.97
C TYR A 73 5.29 -10.36 -18.30
N ALA A 74 6.12 -9.94 -17.34
CA ALA A 74 7.57 -9.87 -17.51
C ALA A 74 8.17 -11.26 -17.72
N PHE A 75 7.69 -12.27 -16.98
CA PHE A 75 8.14 -13.65 -17.13
C PHE A 75 7.85 -14.20 -18.53
N GLU A 76 6.66 -13.95 -19.07
CA GLU A 76 6.27 -14.43 -20.42
C GLU A 76 7.13 -13.79 -21.54
N ARG A 77 7.65 -12.58 -21.31
CA ARG A 77 8.42 -11.82 -22.30
C ARG A 77 9.94 -11.95 -22.15
N LEU A 78 10.43 -12.42 -21.01
CA LEU A 78 11.87 -12.49 -20.70
C LEU A 78 12.36 -13.93 -20.78
N THR A 79 12.64 -14.41 -22.01
CA THR A 79 13.36 -15.68 -22.22
C THR A 79 14.86 -15.49 -21.95
N PHE A 80 15.26 -15.54 -20.67
CA PHE A 80 16.69 -15.63 -20.33
C PHE A 80 17.16 -17.07 -20.52
N ARG A 81 18.06 -17.27 -21.48
CA ARG A 81 18.54 -18.57 -21.95
C ARG A 81 19.37 -19.36 -20.91
N ASP A 82 19.79 -18.71 -19.82
CA ASP A 82 20.75 -19.26 -18.84
C ASP A 82 20.34 -19.12 -17.36
N PHE A 83 19.11 -18.67 -17.05
CA PHE A 83 18.62 -18.58 -15.67
C PHE A 83 17.34 -19.40 -15.49
N GLU A 84 17.38 -20.39 -14.61
CA GLU A 84 16.21 -21.14 -14.16
C GLU A 84 15.38 -20.22 -13.26
N ILE A 85 14.47 -19.45 -13.85
CA ILE A 85 13.59 -18.55 -13.12
C ILE A 85 12.56 -19.41 -12.40
N ILE A 86 12.77 -19.61 -11.09
CA ILE A 86 11.80 -20.28 -10.22
C ILE A 86 10.61 -19.34 -10.06
N PHE A 87 9.48 -19.75 -10.64
CA PHE A 87 8.22 -19.04 -10.47
C PHE A 87 7.72 -19.23 -9.03
N PRO A 88 7.33 -18.17 -8.31
CA PRO A 88 6.79 -18.30 -6.95
C PRO A 88 5.53 -19.16 -6.96
N ASP A 89 5.41 -20.05 -5.98
CA ASP A 89 4.23 -20.89 -5.82
C ASP A 89 2.98 -20.02 -5.53
N PRO A 90 1.76 -20.44 -5.90
CA PRO A 90 0.55 -19.69 -5.60
C PRO A 90 0.38 -19.30 -4.13
N THR A 91 0.97 -20.06 -3.20
CA THR A 91 0.99 -19.73 -1.77
C THR A 91 1.76 -18.46 -1.43
N ASP A 92 2.90 -18.20 -2.08
CA ASP A 92 3.72 -16.99 -1.88
C ASP A 92 2.97 -15.72 -2.29
N ILE A 93 2.12 -15.84 -3.31
CA ILE A 93 1.23 -14.75 -3.77
C ILE A 93 0.26 -14.35 -2.67
N VAL A 94 -0.36 -15.35 -2.02
CA VAL A 94 -1.32 -15.10 -0.94
C VAL A 94 -0.63 -14.41 0.23
N TYR A 95 0.59 -14.83 0.59
CA TYR A 95 1.38 -14.16 1.62
C TYR A 95 1.74 -12.72 1.25
N PHE A 96 2.10 -12.46 -0.01
CA PHE A 96 2.41 -11.12 -0.48
C PHE A 96 1.18 -10.20 -0.46
N CYS A 97 0.03 -10.68 -0.95
CA CYS A 97 -1.22 -9.94 -0.90
C CYS A 97 -1.70 -9.70 0.54
N ALA A 98 -1.56 -10.68 1.43
CA ALA A 98 -1.89 -10.53 2.84
C ALA A 98 -0.97 -9.50 3.53
N ALA A 99 0.34 -9.56 3.28
CA ALA A 99 1.30 -8.59 3.81
C ALA A 99 1.01 -7.18 3.28
N ALA A 100 0.73 -7.03 1.99
CA ALA A 100 0.36 -5.74 1.39
C ALA A 100 -0.92 -5.18 2.00
N GLY A 101 -1.96 -6.01 2.16
CA GLY A 101 -3.20 -5.61 2.82
C GLY A 101 -3.00 -5.16 4.27
N LEU A 102 -2.18 -5.88 5.04
CA LEU A 102 -1.81 -5.46 6.39
C LEU A 102 -1.09 -4.11 6.39
N ILE A 103 -0.10 -3.93 5.50
CA ILE A 103 0.64 -2.67 5.37
C ILE A 103 -0.30 -1.52 4.98
N GLY A 104 -1.27 -1.75 4.09
CA GLY A 104 -2.27 -0.75 3.71
C GLY A 104 -3.22 -0.39 4.85
N LEU A 105 -3.65 -1.38 5.63
CA LEU A 105 -4.54 -1.18 6.77
C LEU A 105 -3.83 -0.40 7.89
N PHE A 106 -2.60 -0.80 8.23
CA PHE A 106 -1.77 -0.09 9.21
C PHE A 106 -1.35 1.31 8.72
N GLY A 107 -0.96 1.42 7.44
CA GLY A 107 -0.59 2.69 6.80
C GLY A 107 -1.75 3.67 6.73
N GLY A 108 -2.93 3.19 6.36
CA GLY A 108 -4.22 3.90 6.41
C GLY A 108 -4.49 4.46 7.79
N TYR A 109 -4.53 3.59 8.79
CA TYR A 109 -4.79 3.97 10.19
C TYR A 109 -3.76 4.97 10.75
N ALA A 110 -2.46 4.73 10.52
CA ALA A 110 -1.40 5.61 10.98
C ALA A 110 -1.40 6.98 10.29
N GLY A 111 -1.74 7.01 8.99
CA GLY A 111 -1.87 8.23 8.20
C GLY A 111 -2.91 9.20 8.77
N ILE A 112 -4.10 8.68 9.09
CA ILE A 112 -5.24 9.47 9.58
C ILE A 112 -5.04 9.92 11.03
N ARG A 113 -4.57 9.01 11.92
CA ARG A 113 -4.41 9.32 13.34
C ARG A 113 -3.45 10.50 13.55
N ARG A 114 -2.48 10.67 12.65
CA ARG A 114 -1.54 11.79 12.67
C ARG A 114 -2.10 13.07 12.04
N SER A 115 -3.10 12.97 11.18
CA SER A 115 -3.78 14.11 10.54
C SER A 115 -4.99 14.64 11.33
N LEU A 116 -5.54 13.84 12.25
CA LEU A 116 -6.61 14.22 13.17
C LEU A 116 -6.13 14.78 14.52
N ARG A 117 -4.81 14.81 14.75
CA ARG A 117 -4.17 15.60 15.81
C ARG A 117 -3.97 17.02 15.31
#